data_AF-M4U7H7-F1
#
_entry.id   AF-M4U7H7-F1
#
_cell.length_a   1.000
_cell.length_b   1.000
_cell.length_c   1.000
_cell.angle_alpha   90.00
_cell.angle_beta   90.00
_cell.angle_gamma   90.00
#
_symmetry.space_group_name_H-M   'P 1'
#
loop_
_entity.id
_entity.type
_entity.pdbx_description
1 polymer ?
#
loop_
_entity_poly.entity_id
_entity_poly.type
_entity_poly.pdbx_seq_one_letter_code
_entity_poly.pdbx_strand_id
1 'polypeptide(L)'
;MDVRSASSSGLSGFQDASVQLNNASSRIAQSGSAEKSKNVDQLPVEASSSQEPRTPVSLTTELVNLKVAEFQAKASVNVIRTADEMLGTLIDTSA
;
A
#
# COMPACT_ATOMS: atom_id res chain seq x y z
N MET A 1 2.92 25.03 13.04
CA MET A 1 2.45 23.91 12.20
C MET A 1 1.01 24.21 11.85
N ASP A 2 0.73 24.62 10.62
CA ASP A 2 -0.60 25.05 10.19
C ASP A 2 -1.44 23.87 9.68
N VAL A 3 -2.75 23.86 9.96
CA VAL A 3 -3.71 22.85 9.48
C VAL A 3 -3.65 22.65 7.95
N ARG A 4 -3.29 23.69 7.22
CA ARG A 4 -3.06 23.65 5.76
C ARG A 4 -1.87 22.77 5.37
N SER A 5 -0.79 22.80 6.14
CA SER A 5 0.40 21.95 5.92
C SER A 5 0.12 20.48 6.26
N ALA A 6 -0.68 20.22 7.30
CA ALA A 6 -1.09 18.87 7.69
C ALA A 6 -2.04 18.25 6.65
N SER A 7 -3.02 19.00 6.15
CA SER A 7 -3.94 18.56 5.09
C SER A 7 -3.20 18.27 3.77
N SER A 8 -2.29 19.16 3.35
CA SER A 8 -1.46 18.96 2.16
C SER A 8 -0.56 17.71 2.29
N SER A 9 0.02 17.48 3.46
CA SER A 9 0.88 16.31 3.70
C SER A 9 0.07 15.01 3.75
N GLY A 10 -1.15 15.07 4.30
CA GLY A 10 -2.09 13.96 4.30
C GLY A 10 -2.54 13.59 2.87
N LEU A 11 -2.85 14.57 2.03
CA LEU A 11 -3.25 14.33 0.65
C LEU A 11 -2.11 13.67 -0.17
N SER A 12 -0.88 14.21 -0.07
CA SER A 12 0.29 13.62 -0.72
C SER A 12 0.57 12.20 -0.21
N GLY A 13 0.56 12.00 1.11
CA GLY A 13 0.78 10.67 1.70
C GLY A 13 -0.32 9.66 1.36
N PHE A 14 -1.57 10.10 1.18
CA PHE A 14 -2.66 9.24 0.72
C PHE A 14 -2.47 8.83 -0.75
N GLN A 15 -2.03 9.75 -1.60
CA GLN A 15 -1.75 9.46 -3.01
C GLN A 15 -0.59 8.45 -3.15
N ASP A 16 0.49 8.66 -2.40
CA ASP A 16 1.63 7.74 -2.35
C ASP A 16 1.23 6.36 -1.83
N ALA A 17 0.49 6.31 -0.72
CA ALA A 17 -0.02 5.06 -0.16
C ALA A 17 -0.93 4.31 -1.15
N SER A 18 -1.75 5.03 -1.92
CA SER A 18 -2.62 4.44 -2.95
C SER A 18 -1.82 3.79 -4.07
N VAL A 19 -0.75 4.46 -4.53
CA VAL A 19 0.15 3.91 -5.57
C VAL A 19 0.89 2.68 -5.04
N GLN A 20 1.39 2.73 -3.80
CA GLN A 20 2.05 1.59 -3.16
C GLN A 20 1.11 0.40 -2.98
N LEU A 21 -0.13 0.65 -2.53
CA LEU A 21 -1.17 -0.36 -2.35
C LEU A 21 -1.50 -1.05 -3.68
N ASN A 22 -1.63 -0.29 -4.77
CA ASN A 22 -1.88 -0.85 -6.09
C ASN A 22 -0.72 -1.74 -6.59
N ASN A 23 0.52 -1.29 -6.40
CA ASN A 23 1.71 -2.07 -6.77
C ASN A 23 1.85 -3.35 -5.94
N ALA A 24 1.67 -3.26 -4.61
CA ALA A 24 1.70 -4.41 -3.71
C ALA A 24 0.61 -5.42 -4.08
N SER A 25 -0.61 -4.96 -4.36
CA SER A 25 -1.73 -5.81 -4.79
C SER A 25 -1.41 -6.55 -6.09
N SER A 26 -0.82 -5.87 -7.08
CA SER A 26 -0.39 -6.50 -8.34
C SER A 26 0.68 -7.56 -8.13
N ARG A 27 1.65 -7.31 -7.24
CA ARG A 27 2.72 -8.27 -6.91
C ARG A 27 2.16 -9.47 -6.17
N ILE A 28 1.25 -9.26 -5.21
CA ILE A 28 0.56 -10.35 -4.50
C ILE A 28 -0.25 -11.22 -5.47
N ALA A 29 -0.95 -10.62 -6.44
CA ALA A 29 -1.70 -11.38 -7.43
C ALA A 29 -0.80 -12.24 -8.33
N GLN A 30 0.33 -11.69 -8.79
CA GLN A 30 1.31 -12.41 -9.62
C GLN A 30 2.06 -13.50 -8.83
N SER A 31 2.50 -13.21 -7.61
CA SER A 31 3.15 -14.19 -6.73
C SER A 31 2.16 -15.25 -6.25
N GLY A 32 0.92 -14.89 -5.94
CA GLY A 32 -0.14 -15.83 -5.56
C GLY A 32 -0.53 -16.78 -6.70
N SER A 33 -0.52 -16.32 -7.97
CA SER A 33 -0.72 -17.22 -9.11
C SER A 33 0.50 -18.11 -9.37
N ALA A 34 1.72 -17.59 -9.21
CA ALA A 34 2.96 -18.36 -9.38
C ALA A 34 3.12 -19.45 -8.31
N GLU A 35 2.81 -19.16 -7.04
CA GLU A 35 2.83 -20.12 -5.94
C GLU A 35 1.73 -21.18 -6.09
N LYS A 36 0.55 -20.81 -6.61
CA LYS A 36 -0.53 -21.78 -6.90
C LYS A 36 -0.16 -22.74 -8.03
N SER A 37 0.56 -22.28 -9.06
CA SER A 37 1.08 -23.14 -10.13
C SER A 37 2.19 -24.09 -9.65
N LYS A 38 2.99 -23.70 -8.64
CA LYS A 38 4.05 -24.53 -8.09
C LYS A 38 3.54 -25.74 -7.26
N ASN A 39 2.26 -25.73 -6.86
CA ASN A 39 1.66 -26.82 -6.09
C ASN A 39 0.94 -27.88 -6.96
N VAL A 40 0.67 -27.62 -8.23
CA VAL A 40 -0.15 -28.51 -9.08
C VAL A 40 0.66 -29.34 -10.09
N ASP A 41 1.91 -29.01 -10.39
CA ASP A 41 2.67 -29.78 -11.37
C ASP A 41 4.14 -29.93 -10.98
N GLN A 42 4.47 -31.10 -10.44
CA GLN A 42 5.83 -31.63 -10.48
C GLN A 42 5.81 -32.96 -11.24
N LEU A 43 5.53 -32.87 -12.55
CA LEU A 43 6.25 -33.68 -13.52
C LEU A 43 7.35 -32.81 -14.14
N PRO A 44 8.60 -33.30 -14.28
CA PRO A 44 9.67 -32.52 -14.87
C PRO A 44 9.50 -32.49 -16.39
N VAL A 45 9.23 -31.31 -16.96
CA VAL A 45 9.47 -31.06 -18.37
C VAL A 45 10.40 -29.86 -18.47
N GLU A 46 11.61 -30.16 -18.94
CA GLU A 46 12.63 -29.20 -19.29
C GLU A 46 12.10 -28.22 -20.36
N ALA A 47 12.17 -26.92 -20.06
CA ALA A 47 12.09 -25.89 -21.08
C ALA A 47 12.97 -24.71 -20.65
N SER A 48 14.12 -24.62 -21.31
CA SER A 48 15.08 -23.54 -21.24
C SER A 48 14.44 -22.18 -21.52
N SER A 49 14.66 -21.19 -20.64
CA SER A 49 14.97 -19.83 -21.06
C SER A 49 15.50 -19.03 -19.87
N SER A 50 16.58 -18.30 -20.12
CA SER A 50 17.31 -17.45 -19.21
C SER A 50 16.40 -16.54 -18.40
N GLN A 51 16.15 -16.88 -17.14
CA GLN A 51 15.52 -15.99 -16.19
C GLN A 51 16.47 -15.85 -15.01
N GLU A 52 17.06 -14.66 -14.94
CA GLU A 52 17.68 -14.04 -13.77
C GLU A 52 17.07 -14.61 -12.46
N PRO A 53 17.87 -14.89 -11.41
CA PRO A 53 17.34 -15.45 -10.18
C PRO A 53 16.28 -14.49 -9.62
N ARG A 54 15.01 -14.76 -9.95
CA ARG A 54 13.85 -14.15 -9.31
C ARG A 54 13.94 -14.61 -7.88
N THR A 55 14.59 -13.80 -7.05
CA THR A 55 14.48 -13.92 -5.60
C THR A 55 12.99 -14.05 -5.31
N PRO A 56 12.56 -15.16 -4.69
CA PRO A 56 11.14 -15.38 -4.46
C PRO A 56 10.66 -14.22 -3.60
N VAL A 57 9.90 -13.32 -4.21
CA VAL A 57 9.27 -12.22 -3.51
C VAL A 57 8.31 -12.90 -2.53
N SER A 58 8.70 -12.94 -1.26
CA SER A 58 7.95 -13.64 -0.24
C SER A 58 6.57 -13.00 -0.13
N LEU A 59 5.52 -13.78 -0.38
CA LEU A 59 4.13 -13.34 -0.29
C LEU A 59 3.85 -12.66 1.05
N THR A 60 4.48 -13.16 2.13
CA THR A 60 4.43 -12.58 3.47
C THR A 60 4.98 -11.16 3.52
N THR A 61 6.12 -10.89 2.86
CA THR A 61 6.71 -9.54 2.80
C THR A 61 5.79 -8.58 2.06
N GLU A 62 5.17 -9.00 0.95
CA GLU A 62 4.23 -8.17 0.20
C GLU A 62 2.91 -7.92 0.97
N LEU A 63 2.42 -8.91 1.70
CA LEU A 63 1.28 -8.75 2.63
C LEU A 63 1.58 -7.72 3.73
N VAL A 64 2.80 -7.73 4.27
CA VAL A 64 3.23 -6.72 5.25
C VAL A 64 3.32 -5.34 4.60
N ASN A 65 3.90 -5.22 3.40
CA ASN A 65 3.94 -3.95 2.66
C ASN A 65 2.54 -3.40 2.38
N LEU A 66 1.61 -4.27 1.98
CA LEU A 66 0.21 -3.89 1.77
C LEU A 66 -0.42 -3.35 3.06
N LYS A 67 -0.15 -3.99 4.21
CA LYS A 67 -0.63 -3.53 5.52
C LYS A 67 -0.01 -2.20 5.93
N VAL A 68 1.28 -1.99 5.69
CA VAL A 68 1.95 -0.71 5.96
C VAL A 68 1.33 0.41 5.13
N ALA A 69 1.08 0.17 3.83
CA ALA A 69 0.40 1.13 2.96
C ALA A 69 -1.03 1.43 3.44
N GLU A 70 -1.79 0.42 3.87
CA GLU A 70 -3.12 0.58 4.47
C GLU A 70 -3.09 1.47 5.72
N PHE A 71 -2.14 1.22 6.64
CA PHE A 71 -1.96 2.01 7.84
C PHE A 71 -1.57 3.46 7.52
N GLN A 72 -0.70 3.66 6.54
CA GLN A 72 -0.26 4.98 6.12
C GLN A 72 -1.41 5.78 5.49
N ALA A 73 -2.23 5.15 4.65
CA ALA A 73 -3.45 5.76 4.14
C ALA A 73 -4.43 6.15 5.26
N LYS A 74 -4.65 5.25 6.24
CA LYS A 74 -5.52 5.53 7.40
C LYS A 74 -5.00 6.69 8.26
N ALA A 75 -3.69 6.77 8.47
CA ALA A 75 -3.06 7.87 9.19
C ALA A 75 -3.28 9.20 8.45
N SER A 76 -3.07 9.23 7.14
CA SER A 76 -3.34 10.41 6.30
C SER A 76 -4.80 10.87 6.39
N VAL A 77 -5.76 9.95 6.34
CA VAL A 77 -7.19 10.26 6.51
C VAL A 77 -7.49 10.84 7.89
N ASN A 78 -6.90 10.29 8.95
CA ASN A 78 -7.06 10.83 10.29
C ASN A 78 -6.50 12.25 10.42
N VAL A 79 -5.34 12.54 9.82
CA VAL A 79 -4.78 13.91 9.81
C VAL A 79 -5.70 14.89 9.10
N ILE A 80 -6.29 14.49 7.95
CA ILE A 80 -7.26 15.32 7.22
C ILE A 80 -8.50 15.57 8.10
N ARG A 81 -9.03 14.52 8.74
CA ARG A 81 -10.19 14.62 9.62
C ARG A 81 -9.93 15.51 10.84
N THR A 82 -8.81 15.34 11.51
CA THR A 82 -8.43 16.19 12.65
C THR A 82 -8.21 17.63 12.21
N ALA A 83 -7.64 17.86 11.02
CA ALA A 83 -7.53 19.22 10.47
C ALA A 83 -8.90 19.86 10.21
N ASP A 84 -9.89 19.08 9.75
CA ASP A 84 -11.28 19.52 9.54
C ASP A 84 -12.02 19.79 10.86
N GLU A 85 -11.88 18.89 11.85
CA GLU A 85 -12.44 19.06 13.20
C GLU A 85 -11.83 20.28 13.93
N MET A 86 -10.53 20.55 13.75
CA MET A 86 -9.86 21.77 14.25
C MET A 86 -10.36 23.04 13.54
N LEU A 87 -10.64 22.96 12.24
CA LEU A 87 -11.25 24.06 11.48
C LEU A 87 -12.68 24.35 11.96
N GLY A 88 -13.49 23.30 12.17
CA GLY A 88 -14.85 23.42 12.70
C GLY A 88 -14.90 24.01 14.11
N THR A 89 -13.99 23.59 15.00
CA THR A 89 -13.88 24.17 16.35
C THR A 89 -13.35 25.61 16.36
N LEU A 90 -12.46 25.99 15.45
CA LEU A 90 -12.05 27.40 15.26
C LEU A 90 -13.21 28.28 14.78
N ILE A 91 -14.08 27.76 13.90
CA ILE A 91 -15.28 28.49 13.44
C ILE A 91 -16.25 28.69 14.62
N ASP A 92 -16.54 27.63 15.37
CA ASP A 92 -17.50 27.63 16.48
C ASP A 92 -17.07 28.54 17.65
N THR A 93 -15.77 28.63 17.91
CA THR A 93 -15.22 29.52 18.96
C THR A 93 -15.06 30.98 18.52
N SER A 94 -15.20 31.27 17.22
CA SER A 94 -15.09 32.62 16.66
C SER A 94 -16.46 33.29 16.37
N ALA A 95 -17.56 32.56 16.57
CA ALA A 95 -18.93 33.01 16.36
C ALA A 95 -19.58 33.61 17.62
#